data_AF-A0A1X2HF41-F1
#
_entry.id   AF-A0A1X2HF41-F1
#
_cell.length_a   1.000
_cell.length_b   1.000
_cell.length_c   1.000
_cell.angle_alpha   90.00
_cell.angle_beta   90.00
_cell.angle_gamma   90.00
#
_symmetry.space_group_name_H-M   'P 1'
#
loop_
_entity.id
_entity.type
_entity.pdbx_description
1 polymer ?
#
loop_
_entity_poly.entity_id
_entity_poly.type
_entity_poly.pdbx_seq_one_letter_code
_entity_poly.pdbx_strand_id
1 'polypeptide(L)'
;MTRIRNYRESDADGVRAIYIGHWRKTERRRTLQRVLTERGRAKTSLQASVVGLLSLRLVRPPTWWSTSWTAALATEVALWSLGLGVALYLWTRSHLRKVTATQSERFTAKLTSCLNAEKSGAWVMEDDKGQIVGAAALQFAENEGRVLTGASASSKIELALVQTAIQFARQNNISVIAKSSTEE
;
A
#
# COMPACT_ATOMS: atom_id res chain seq x y z
N MET A 1 25.11 12.88 4.61
CA MET A 1 25.51 11.56 4.08
C MET A 1 24.56 10.47 4.54
N THR A 2 23.98 9.72 3.60
CA THR A 2 23.25 8.49 3.89
C THR A 2 24.22 7.35 4.22
N ARG A 3 23.98 6.62 5.30
CA ARG A 3 24.85 5.52 5.78
C ARG A 3 24.10 4.20 5.81
N ILE A 4 24.73 3.14 5.32
CA ILE A 4 24.21 1.77 5.46
C ILE A 4 24.86 1.14 6.69
N ARG A 5 24.04 0.48 7.51
CA ARG A 5 24.50 -0.31 8.65
C ARG A 5 23.67 -1.58 8.82
N ASN A 6 24.17 -2.50 9.63
CA ASN A 6 23.41 -3.69 10.00
C ASN A 6 22.16 -3.29 10.79
N TYR A 7 21.07 -3.98 10.51
CA TYR A 7 19.80 -3.86 11.23
C TYR A 7 19.98 -4.25 12.70
N ARG A 8 19.26 -3.58 13.59
CA ARG A 8 19.17 -3.90 15.01
C ARG A 8 17.70 -4.01 15.39
N GLU A 9 17.38 -4.77 16.44
CA GLU A 9 15.98 -4.90 16.89
C GLU A 9 15.38 -3.55 17.33
N SER A 10 16.20 -2.62 17.82
CA SER A 10 15.79 -1.23 18.14
C SER A 10 15.28 -0.44 16.92
N ASP A 11 15.59 -0.90 15.70
CA ASP A 11 15.24 -0.22 14.46
C ASP A 11 13.84 -0.59 13.96
N ALA A 12 13.19 -1.58 14.60
CA ALA A 12 11.91 -2.14 14.16
C ALA A 12 10.84 -1.06 13.98
N ASP A 13 10.74 -0.11 14.90
CA ASP A 13 9.74 0.96 14.83
C ASP A 13 10.01 1.94 13.69
N GLY A 14 11.27 2.27 13.43
CA GLY A 14 11.65 3.11 12.29
C GLY A 14 11.38 2.42 10.95
N VAL A 15 11.67 1.12 10.85
CA VAL A 15 11.34 0.33 9.65
C VAL A 15 9.83 0.26 9.41
N ARG A 16 9.03 0.03 10.46
CA ARG A 16 7.56 0.04 10.37
C ARG A 16 7.03 1.39 9.89
N ALA A 17 7.57 2.49 10.41
CA ALA A 17 7.16 3.84 10.02
C ALA A 17 7.41 4.09 8.51
N ILE A 18 8.56 3.67 7.98
CA ILE A 18 8.87 3.80 6.55
C ILE A 18 8.01 2.87 5.72
N TYR A 19 7.75 1.64 6.17
CA TYR A 19 6.90 0.69 5.46
C TYR A 19 5.48 1.26 5.26
N ILE A 20 4.88 1.76 6.35
CA ILE A 20 3.56 2.40 6.32
C ILE A 20 3.59 3.67 5.47
N GLY A 21 4.66 4.47 5.57
CA GLY A 21 4.86 5.69 4.79
C GLY A 21 4.97 5.41 3.28
N HIS A 22 5.77 4.42 2.90
CA HIS A 22 5.96 3.98 1.53
C HIS A 22 4.63 3.47 0.95
N TRP A 23 3.91 2.63 1.69
CA TRP A 23 2.60 2.11 1.30
C TRP A 23 1.56 3.22 1.09
N ARG A 24 1.50 4.22 1.98
CA ARG A 24 0.62 5.39 1.79
C ARG A 24 0.95 6.18 0.53
N LYS A 25 2.23 6.28 0.17
CA LYS A 25 2.69 7.03 -1.01
C LYS A 25 2.38 6.27 -2.30
N THR A 26 2.58 4.96 -2.33
CA THR A 26 2.21 4.11 -3.48
C THR A 26 0.70 4.05 -3.65
N GLU A 27 -0.07 3.92 -2.58
CA GLU A 27 -1.53 3.92 -2.66
C GLU A 27 -2.08 5.27 -3.12
N ARG A 28 -1.54 6.39 -2.63
CA ARG A 28 -1.89 7.72 -3.17
C ARG A 28 -1.58 7.84 -4.67
N ARG A 29 -0.47 7.28 -5.14
CA ARG A 29 -0.15 7.28 -6.58
C ARG A 29 -1.10 6.41 -7.39
N ARG A 30 -1.41 5.20 -6.91
CA ARG A 30 -2.36 4.28 -7.57
C ARG A 30 -3.77 4.85 -7.61
N THR A 31 -4.24 5.44 -6.51
CA THR A 31 -5.54 6.11 -6.46
C THR A 31 -5.58 7.35 -7.35
N LEU A 32 -4.54 8.20 -7.34
CA LEU A 32 -4.47 9.35 -8.26
C LEU A 32 -4.43 8.91 -9.73
N GLN A 33 -3.65 7.88 -10.06
CA GLN A 33 -3.62 7.33 -11.40
C GLN A 33 -4.99 6.79 -11.80
N ARG A 34 -5.63 5.95 -10.96
CA ARG A 34 -6.99 5.48 -11.20
C ARG A 34 -7.98 6.62 -11.35
N VAL A 35 -7.95 7.64 -10.49
CA VAL A 35 -8.85 8.81 -10.61
C VAL A 35 -8.58 9.60 -11.89
N LEU A 36 -7.35 9.66 -12.39
CA LEU A 36 -7.02 10.32 -13.65
C LEU A 36 -7.45 9.50 -14.88
N THR A 37 -7.26 8.17 -14.88
CA THR A 37 -7.78 7.29 -15.95
C THR A 37 -9.29 7.17 -15.89
N GLU A 38 -9.85 7.07 -14.69
CA GLU A 38 -11.28 7.05 -14.45
C GLU A 38 -11.91 8.40 -14.71
N ARG A 39 -11.24 9.56 -14.58
CA ARG A 39 -11.81 10.84 -15.03
C ARG A 39 -12.20 10.83 -16.52
N GLY A 40 -11.53 10.03 -17.34
CA GLY A 40 -11.94 9.77 -18.73
C GLY A 40 -13.25 8.97 -18.83
N ARG A 41 -13.45 7.97 -17.96
CA ARG A 41 -14.63 7.09 -17.89
C ARG A 41 -15.77 7.58 -16.96
N ALA A 42 -15.46 8.49 -16.05
CA ALA A 42 -16.34 9.04 -15.04
C ALA A 42 -17.15 10.20 -15.62
N LYS A 43 -16.65 10.87 -16.68
CA LYS A 43 -17.49 11.73 -17.50
C LYS A 43 -18.67 10.95 -18.08
N THR A 44 -18.45 9.73 -18.56
CA THR A 44 -19.52 8.87 -19.09
C THR A 44 -20.40 8.26 -18.00
N SER A 45 -19.88 7.91 -16.82
CA SER A 45 -20.71 7.34 -15.74
C SER A 45 -21.48 8.39 -14.93
N LEU A 46 -20.93 9.59 -14.70
CA LEU A 46 -21.68 10.70 -14.09
C LEU A 46 -22.80 11.19 -15.02
N GLN A 47 -22.58 11.18 -16.34
CA GLN A 47 -23.65 11.40 -17.30
C GLN A 47 -24.74 10.32 -17.17
N ALA A 48 -24.38 9.05 -17.03
CA ALA A 48 -25.35 7.97 -16.81
C ALA A 48 -26.11 8.07 -15.48
N SER A 49 -25.45 8.48 -14.38
CA SER A 49 -26.11 8.70 -13.08
C SER A 49 -27.01 9.94 -13.07
N VAL A 50 -26.60 11.03 -13.73
CA VAL A 50 -27.43 12.23 -13.90
C VAL A 50 -28.63 11.92 -14.81
N VAL A 51 -28.44 11.16 -15.89
CA VAL A 51 -29.53 10.67 -16.75
C VAL A 51 -30.46 9.72 -15.98
N GLY A 52 -29.92 8.86 -15.10
CA GLY A 52 -30.72 8.03 -14.19
C GLY A 52 -31.61 8.84 -13.24
N LEU A 53 -31.06 9.88 -12.61
CA LEU A 53 -31.81 10.81 -11.74
C LEU A 53 -32.82 11.67 -12.52
N LEU A 54 -32.48 12.10 -13.74
CA LEU A 54 -33.43 12.79 -14.63
C LEU A 54 -34.54 11.86 -15.12
N SER A 55 -34.23 10.59 -15.40
CA SER A 55 -35.22 9.59 -15.81
C SER A 55 -36.22 9.29 -14.69
N LEU A 56 -35.78 9.26 -13.43
CA LEU A 56 -36.65 9.18 -12.25
C LEU A 56 -37.55 10.41 -12.07
N ARG A 57 -37.13 11.60 -12.52
CA ARG A 57 -37.98 12.80 -12.55
C ARG A 57 -38.96 12.85 -13.73
N LEU A 58 -38.70 12.08 -14.80
CA LEU A 58 -39.53 12.02 -16.01
C LEU A 58 -40.53 10.86 -16.00
N VAL A 59 -40.31 9.83 -15.17
CA VAL A 59 -41.33 8.83 -14.85
C VAL A 59 -42.43 9.52 -14.05
N ARG A 60 -43.50 9.93 -14.74
CA ARG A 60 -44.74 10.37 -14.11
C ARG A 60 -45.17 9.29 -13.12
N PRO A 61 -45.29 9.59 -11.82
CA PRO A 61 -45.84 8.62 -10.89
C PRO A 61 -47.27 8.28 -11.36
N PRO A 62 -47.68 7.00 -11.28
CA PRO A 62 -49.07 6.65 -11.50
C PRO A 62 -49.96 7.52 -10.60
N THR A 63 -51.11 7.94 -11.12
CA THR A 63 -51.98 9.01 -10.59
C THR A 63 -52.50 8.82 -9.15
N TRP A 64 -52.27 7.65 -8.55
CA TRP A 64 -52.64 7.26 -7.18
C TRP A 64 -51.57 7.49 -6.10
N TRP A 65 -50.33 7.86 -6.44
CA TRP A 65 -49.26 8.11 -5.46
C TRP A 65 -48.95 9.60 -5.36
N SER A 66 -49.09 10.16 -4.15
CA SER A 66 -48.76 11.57 -3.90
C SER A 66 -47.29 11.86 -4.21
N THR A 67 -47.02 12.99 -4.86
CA THR A 67 -45.66 13.45 -5.22
C THR A 67 -44.74 13.59 -4.01
N SER A 68 -45.32 13.73 -2.80
CA SER A 68 -44.60 13.80 -1.53
C SER A 68 -43.98 12.46 -1.12
N TRP A 69 -44.64 11.33 -1.38
CA TRP A 69 -44.13 10.00 -1.02
C TRP A 69 -42.94 9.57 -1.89
N THR A 70 -42.99 9.88 -3.19
CA THR A 70 -41.86 9.59 -4.09
C THR A 70 -40.64 10.44 -3.77
N ALA A 71 -40.85 11.71 -3.41
CA ALA A 71 -39.77 12.58 -2.94
C ALA A 71 -39.15 12.09 -1.63
N ALA A 72 -39.98 11.67 -0.66
CA ALA A 72 -39.52 11.14 0.62
C ALA A 72 -38.68 9.86 0.44
N LEU A 73 -39.17 8.88 -0.33
CA LEU A 73 -38.44 7.65 -0.63
C LEU A 73 -37.13 7.93 -1.39
N ALA A 74 -37.12 8.86 -2.34
CA ALA A 74 -35.91 9.22 -3.07
C ALA A 74 -34.86 9.85 -2.15
N THR A 75 -35.26 10.74 -1.23
CA THR A 75 -34.33 11.32 -0.25
C THR A 75 -33.81 10.29 0.74
N GLU A 76 -34.65 9.35 1.15
CA GLU A 76 -34.27 8.29 2.06
C GLU A 76 -33.28 7.32 1.39
N VAL A 77 -33.55 6.88 0.16
CA VAL A 77 -32.61 6.07 -0.64
C VAL A 77 -31.30 6.81 -0.90
N ALA A 78 -31.34 8.13 -1.15
CA ALA A 78 -30.14 8.95 -1.27
C ALA A 78 -29.35 9.01 0.05
N LEU A 79 -30.03 9.12 1.19
CA LEU A 79 -29.41 9.14 2.51
C LEU A 79 -28.77 7.79 2.86
N TRP A 80 -29.49 6.68 2.60
CA TRP A 80 -28.98 5.32 2.81
C TRP A 80 -27.81 5.00 1.89
N SER A 81 -27.85 5.42 0.62
CA SER A 81 -26.74 5.20 -0.32
C SER A 81 -25.50 6.01 0.06
N LEU A 82 -25.67 7.26 0.51
CA LEU A 82 -24.58 8.06 1.09
C LEU A 82 -24.03 7.40 2.37
N GLY A 83 -24.90 6.96 3.28
CA GLY A 83 -24.53 6.29 4.52
C GLY A 83 -23.75 5.00 4.29
N LEU A 84 -24.22 4.17 3.35
CA LEU A 84 -23.56 2.93 2.95
C LEU A 84 -22.20 3.21 2.30
N GLY A 85 -22.10 4.25 1.46
CA GLY A 85 -20.85 4.68 0.86
C GLY A 85 -19.81 5.11 1.90
N VAL A 86 -20.21 5.91 2.89
CA VAL A 86 -19.32 6.33 3.99
C VAL A 86 -18.93 5.14 4.87
N ALA A 87 -19.88 4.26 5.21
CA ALA A 87 -19.62 3.08 6.03
C ALA A 87 -18.64 2.13 5.34
N LEU A 88 -18.85 1.84 4.05
CA LEU A 88 -17.93 1.04 3.26
C LEU A 88 -16.55 1.70 3.20
N TYR A 89 -16.47 2.99 2.90
CA TYR A 89 -15.20 3.72 2.87
C TYR A 89 -14.43 3.63 4.20
N LEU A 90 -15.11 3.83 5.33
CA LEU A 90 -14.50 3.72 6.66
C LEU A 90 -14.07 2.29 6.96
N TRP A 91 -14.90 1.30 6.62
CA TRP A 91 -14.58 -0.11 6.79
C TRP A 91 -13.35 -0.51 5.97
N THR A 92 -13.32 -0.21 4.66
CA THR A 92 -12.18 -0.51 3.79
C THR A 92 -10.92 0.19 4.29
N ARG A 93 -11.02 1.46 4.70
CA ARG A 93 -9.90 2.21 5.29
C ARG A 93 -9.37 1.56 6.57
N SER A 94 -10.26 1.07 7.43
CA SER A 94 -9.88 0.38 8.67
C SER A 94 -9.23 -0.98 8.38
N HIS A 95 -9.77 -1.73 7.42
CA HIS A 95 -9.26 -3.03 7.01
C HIS A 95 -7.87 -2.90 6.40
N LEU A 96 -7.68 -1.95 5.48
CA LEU A 96 -6.38 -1.65 4.87
C LEU A 96 -5.34 -1.27 5.92
N ARG A 97 -5.69 -0.42 6.90
CA ARG A 97 -4.77 -0.06 8.00
C ARG A 97 -4.30 -1.28 8.78
N LYS A 98 -5.21 -2.21 9.11
CA LYS A 98 -4.88 -3.44 9.82
C LYS A 98 -3.95 -4.33 8.97
N VAL A 99 -4.28 -4.53 7.70
CA VAL A 99 -3.47 -5.34 6.79
C VAL A 99 -2.05 -4.77 6.65
N THR A 100 -1.89 -3.45 6.45
CA THR A 100 -0.57 -2.83 6.35
C THR A 100 0.23 -2.95 7.66
N ALA A 101 -0.43 -2.81 8.82
CA ALA A 101 0.22 -3.00 10.11
C ALA A 101 0.75 -4.44 10.24
N THR A 102 -0.07 -5.45 9.97
CA THR A 102 0.34 -6.86 10.01
C THR A 102 1.44 -7.18 9.00
N GLN A 103 1.40 -6.61 7.80
CA GLN A 103 2.48 -6.77 6.81
C GLN A 103 3.79 -6.13 7.27
N SER A 104 3.72 -4.95 7.88
CA SER A 104 4.91 -4.28 8.44
C SER A 104 5.52 -5.08 9.59
N GLU A 105 4.69 -5.69 10.45
CA GLU A 105 5.14 -6.57 11.53
C GLU A 105 5.82 -7.82 10.97
N ARG A 106 5.21 -8.49 9.98
CA ARG A 106 5.81 -9.63 9.30
C ARG A 106 7.14 -9.28 8.64
N PHE A 107 7.26 -8.11 8.03
CA PHE A 107 8.51 -7.65 7.44
C PHE A 107 9.59 -7.42 8.51
N THR A 108 9.26 -6.76 9.62
CA THR A 108 10.20 -6.62 10.76
C THR A 108 10.61 -7.95 11.36
N ALA A 109 9.67 -8.90 11.51
CA ALA A 109 9.95 -10.23 12.00
C ALA A 109 10.91 -10.99 11.07
N LYS A 110 10.77 -10.83 9.74
CA LYS A 110 11.71 -11.37 8.76
C LYS A 110 13.11 -10.75 8.86
N LEU A 111 13.21 -9.44 9.09
CA LEU A 111 14.51 -8.80 9.32
C LEU A 111 15.18 -9.36 10.58
N THR A 112 14.43 -9.49 11.67
CA THR A 112 14.94 -10.07 12.92
C THR A 112 15.32 -11.54 12.74
N SER A 113 14.55 -12.35 12.00
CA SER A 113 14.93 -13.74 11.74
C SER A 113 16.22 -13.85 10.94
N CYS A 114 16.50 -12.88 10.05
CA CYS A 114 17.76 -12.85 9.27
C CYS A 114 18.99 -12.45 10.11
N LEU A 115 18.82 -11.84 11.28
CA LEU A 115 19.95 -11.55 12.19
C LEU A 115 20.55 -12.82 12.79
N ASN A 116 19.69 -13.81 13.07
CA ASN A 116 20.09 -15.04 13.77
C ASN A 116 20.35 -16.21 12.80
N ALA A 117 20.07 -16.03 11.51
CA ALA A 117 20.20 -17.08 10.51
C ALA A 117 21.59 -17.09 9.87
N GLU A 118 22.19 -18.28 9.77
CA GLU A 118 23.48 -18.47 9.12
C GLU A 118 23.42 -18.04 7.65
N LYS A 119 24.45 -17.33 7.17
CA LYS A 119 24.53 -16.80 5.79
C LYS A 119 23.42 -15.83 5.37
N SER A 120 22.61 -15.36 6.31
CA SER A 120 21.61 -14.31 6.11
C SER A 120 22.10 -12.98 6.67
N GLY A 121 21.50 -11.88 6.23
CA GLY A 121 21.87 -10.55 6.68
C GLY A 121 20.71 -9.56 6.56
N ALA A 122 20.69 -8.55 7.42
CA ALA A 122 19.70 -7.48 7.37
C ALA A 122 20.39 -6.13 7.53
N TRP A 123 19.99 -5.17 6.69
CA TRP A 123 20.59 -3.84 6.61
C TRP A 123 19.51 -2.76 6.59
N VAL A 124 19.87 -1.64 7.20
CA VAL A 124 19.10 -0.40 7.17
C VAL A 124 19.96 0.72 6.62
N MET A 125 19.31 1.63 5.89
CA MET A 125 19.93 2.88 5.46
C MET A 125 19.35 4.01 6.28
N GLU A 126 20.22 4.87 6.80
CA GLU A 126 19.87 6.08 7.55
C GLU A 126 20.18 7.32 6.72
N ASP A 127 19.40 8.38 6.92
CA ASP A 127 19.70 9.71 6.42
C ASP A 127 20.66 10.48 7.34
N ASP A 128 20.98 11.69 6.93
CA ASP A 128 21.84 12.65 7.62
C ASP A 128 21.36 13.01 9.03
N LYS A 129 20.08 12.75 9.34
CA LYS A 129 19.44 13.01 10.63
C LYS A 129 19.35 11.74 11.49
N GLY A 130 19.91 10.62 11.03
CA GLY A 130 19.81 9.33 11.69
C GLY A 130 18.43 8.69 11.56
N GLN A 131 17.56 9.19 10.67
CA GLN A 131 16.28 8.56 10.41
C GLN A 131 16.47 7.42 9.43
N ILE A 132 15.87 6.28 9.72
CA ILE A 132 15.87 5.16 8.78
C ILE A 132 15.08 5.60 7.54
N VAL A 133 15.64 5.35 6.36
CA VAL A 133 15.05 5.70 5.05
C VAL A 133 14.88 4.49 4.14
N GLY A 134 15.43 3.34 4.51
CA GLY A 134 15.13 2.08 3.86
C GLY A 134 15.66 0.87 4.64
N ALA A 135 15.11 -0.30 4.33
CA ALA A 135 15.51 -1.57 4.92
C ALA A 135 15.47 -2.71 3.90
N ALA A 136 16.46 -3.59 3.98
CA ALA A 136 16.55 -4.80 3.17
C ALA A 136 17.10 -5.98 3.99
N ALA A 137 16.67 -7.18 3.63
CA ALA A 137 17.24 -8.43 4.12
C ALA A 137 17.70 -9.30 2.96
N LEU A 138 18.75 -10.09 3.20
CA LEU A 138 19.07 -11.26 2.42
C LEU A 138 18.74 -12.47 3.27
N GLN A 139 17.75 -13.24 2.86
CA GLN A 139 17.40 -14.50 3.49
C GLN A 139 18.01 -15.64 2.67
N PHE A 140 18.88 -16.44 3.29
CA PHE A 140 19.38 -17.65 2.67
C PHE A 140 18.41 -18.81 2.91
N ALA A 141 17.90 -19.42 1.84
CA ALA A 141 17.02 -20.57 1.88
C ALA A 141 17.28 -21.45 0.66
N GLU A 142 17.29 -22.77 0.83
CA GLU A 142 17.36 -23.72 -0.30
C GLU A 142 18.59 -23.53 -1.22
N ASN A 143 19.75 -23.19 -0.64
CA ASN A 143 21.00 -22.84 -1.36
C ASN A 143 20.96 -21.53 -2.18
N GLU A 144 19.91 -20.72 -2.02
CA GLU A 144 19.77 -19.43 -2.70
C GLU A 144 19.54 -18.29 -1.70
N GLY A 145 20.10 -17.13 -2.01
CA GLY A 145 19.87 -15.89 -1.29
C GLY A 145 18.69 -15.13 -1.90
N ARG A 146 17.63 -14.94 -1.14
CA ARG A 146 16.47 -14.12 -1.54
C ARG A 146 16.59 -12.74 -0.95
N VAL A 147 16.64 -11.71 -1.81
CA VAL A 147 16.66 -10.32 -1.35
C VAL A 147 15.23 -9.86 -1.07
N LEU A 148 14.98 -9.40 0.15
CA LEU A 148 13.72 -8.88 0.63
C LEU A 148 13.86 -7.37 0.84
N THR A 149 13.30 -6.57 -0.06
CA THR A 149 13.16 -5.12 0.11
C THR A 149 11.74 -4.81 0.60
N GLY A 150 11.60 -4.33 1.83
CA GLY A 150 10.28 -4.07 2.41
C GLY A 150 9.86 -2.61 2.34
N ALA A 151 10.81 -1.69 2.43
CA ALA A 151 10.48 -0.27 2.44
C ALA A 151 11.70 0.57 2.06
N SER A 152 11.50 1.51 1.14
CA SER A 152 12.50 2.49 0.78
C SER A 152 11.85 3.83 0.44
N ALA A 153 12.46 4.93 0.89
CA ALA A 153 12.00 6.27 0.56
C ALA A 153 12.19 6.62 -0.94
N SER A 154 13.15 5.95 -1.62
CA SER A 154 13.45 6.17 -3.05
C SER A 154 14.02 4.92 -3.74
N SER A 155 13.90 4.87 -5.07
CA SER A 155 14.51 3.81 -5.89
C SER A 155 16.04 3.76 -5.78
N LYS A 156 16.70 4.90 -5.53
CA LYS A 156 18.16 4.96 -5.32
C LYS A 156 18.57 4.25 -4.02
N ILE A 157 17.80 4.46 -2.95
CA ILE A 157 18.04 3.80 -1.65
C ILE A 157 17.79 2.29 -1.76
N GLU A 158 16.75 1.90 -2.49
CA GLU A 158 16.43 0.49 -2.73
C GLU A 158 17.56 -0.19 -3.52
N LEU A 159 18.02 0.43 -4.60
CA LEU A 159 19.13 -0.07 -5.41
C LEU A 159 20.42 -0.23 -4.58
N ALA A 160 20.77 0.76 -3.75
CA ALA A 160 21.96 0.71 -2.91
C ALA A 160 21.88 -0.42 -1.86
N LEU A 161 20.71 -0.64 -1.26
CA LEU A 161 20.47 -1.73 -0.32
C LEU A 161 20.55 -3.11 -1.02
N VAL A 162 19.98 -3.23 -2.21
CA VAL A 162 20.06 -4.47 -3.02
C VAL A 162 21.51 -4.75 -3.44
N GLN A 163 22.26 -3.74 -3.87
CA GLN A 163 23.68 -3.89 -4.21
C GLN A 163 24.50 -4.38 -3.00
N THR A 164 24.21 -3.85 -1.81
CA THR A 164 24.86 -4.29 -0.57
C THR A 164 24.55 -5.76 -0.28
N ALA A 165 23.28 -6.16 -0.42
CA ALA A 165 22.86 -7.55 -0.23
C ALA A 165 23.53 -8.51 -1.24
N ILE A 166 23.64 -8.11 -2.51
CA ILE A 166 24.33 -8.89 -3.56
C ILE A 166 25.83 -8.98 -3.27
N GLN A 167 26.46 -7.90 -2.81
CA GLN A 167 27.88 -7.92 -2.47
C GLN A 167 28.16 -8.86 -1.30
N PHE A 168 27.33 -8.84 -0.27
CA PHE A 168 27.40 -9.78 0.84
C PHE A 168 27.22 -11.24 0.39
N ALA A 169 26.25 -11.50 -0.50
CA ALA A 169 26.03 -12.83 -1.03
C ALA A 169 27.22 -13.35 -1.85
N ARG A 170 27.84 -12.49 -2.67
CA ARG A 170 29.07 -12.83 -3.42
C ARG A 170 30.22 -13.20 -2.48
N GLN A 171 30.41 -12.45 -1.40
CA GLN A 171 31.44 -12.75 -0.40
C GLN A 171 31.22 -14.11 0.29
N ASN A 172 29.97 -14.56 0.38
CA ASN A 172 29.59 -15.82 1.01
C ASN A 172 29.32 -16.96 0.02
N ASN A 173 29.66 -16.78 -1.28
CA ASN A 173 29.41 -17.76 -2.36
C ASN A 173 27.94 -18.22 -2.46
N ILE A 174 26.99 -17.27 -2.33
CA ILE A 174 25.56 -17.53 -2.41
C ILE A 174 25.02 -17.11 -3.78
N SER A 175 24.27 -17.99 -4.45
CA SER A 175 23.48 -17.64 -5.65
C SER A 175 22.31 -16.75 -5.23
N VAL A 176 22.15 -15.56 -5.84
CA VAL A 176 21.13 -14.58 -5.40
C VAL A 176 20.00 -14.48 -6.40
N ILE A 177 18.77 -14.59 -5.89
CA ILE A 177 17.56 -14.20 -6.61
C ILE A 177 17.06 -12.88 -6.02
N ALA A 178 17.18 -11.81 -6.80
CA ALA A 178 16.56 -10.54 -6.48
C ALA A 178 15.11 -10.57 -6.98
N LYS A 179 14.14 -10.79 -6.09
CA LYS A 179 12.73 -10.64 -6.45
C LYS A 179 12.40 -9.14 -6.39
N SER A 180 12.34 -8.49 -7.55
CA SER A 180 11.86 -7.11 -7.65
C SER A 180 10.39 -7.05 -7.22
N SER A 181 10.03 -6.06 -6.40
CA SER A 181 8.69 -5.81 -5.85
C SER A 181 7.61 -5.42 -6.90
N THR A 182 7.88 -5.64 -8.19
CA THR A 182 6.91 -5.57 -9.28
C THR A 182 6.35 -6.96 -9.55
N GLU A 183 5.28 -7.32 -8.83
CA GLU A 183 4.18 -8.23 -9.23
C GLU A 183 3.56 -8.86 -7.98
N GLU A 184 2.61 -8.11 -7.38
CA GLU A 184 1.36 -8.62 -6.78
C GLU A 184 0.26 -7.56 -7.00
#